data_AF-A0AAJ2RFG7-F1
#
_entry.id   AF-A0AAJ2RFG7-F1
#
_cell.length_a   1.000
_cell.length_b   1.000
_cell.length_c   1.000
_cell.angle_alpha   90.00
_cell.angle_beta   90.00
_cell.angle_gamma   90.00
#
_symmetry.space_group_name_H-M   'P 1'
#
loop_
_entity.id
_entity.type
_entity.pdbx_description
1 polymer ?
#
loop_
_entity_poly.entity_id
_entity_poly.type
_entity_poly.pdbx_seq_one_letter_code
_entity_poly.pdbx_strand_id
1 'polypeptide(L)'
;MNFNSLLLSLEKIITELNKNGKTQSASFFISRYEEIKMKGSHVSREVIKELSTCRAMSQYANFSIKEEKLLDNVVDDAIELKSIIP
;
A
#
# COMPACT_ATOMS: atom_id res chain seq x y z
N MET A 1 -11.56 -8.79 10.34
CA MET A 1 -10.62 -8.48 9.24
C MET A 1 -9.38 -7.89 9.87
N ASN A 2 -8.20 -8.47 9.60
CA ASN A 2 -6.95 -8.03 10.23
C ASN A 2 -6.13 -7.23 9.21
N PHE A 3 -5.99 -5.92 9.44
CA PHE A 3 -5.22 -5.04 8.56
C PHE A 3 -3.76 -4.87 8.98
N ASN A 4 -3.30 -5.55 10.04
CA ASN A 4 -1.98 -5.29 10.63
C ASN A 4 -0.83 -5.51 9.63
N SER A 5 -0.86 -6.59 8.84
CA SER A 5 0.18 -6.85 7.83
C SER A 5 0.20 -5.73 6.79
N LEU A 6 -0.96 -5.38 6.24
CA LEU A 6 -1.09 -4.31 5.25
C LEU A 6 -0.62 -2.95 5.81
N LEU A 7 -1.00 -2.61 7.05
CA LEU A 7 -0.58 -1.36 7.70
C LEU A 7 0.96 -1.32 7.90
N LEU A 8 1.57 -2.44 8.31
CA LEU A 8 3.03 -2.54 8.44
C LEU A 8 3.74 -2.43 7.08
N SER A 9 3.20 -3.05 6.03
CA SER A 9 3.74 -2.93 4.67
C SER A 9 3.62 -1.51 4.13
N LEU A 10 2.49 -0.85 4.40
CA LEU A 10 2.27 0.56 4.08
C LEU A 10 3.27 1.48 4.80
N GLU A 11 3.48 1.31 6.11
CA GLU A 11 4.47 2.10 6.87
C GLU A 11 5.89 1.97 6.30
N LYS A 12 6.30 0.75 5.93
CA LYS A 12 7.62 0.49 5.35
C LYS A 12 7.80 1.17 4.00
N ILE A 13 6.83 1.04 3.09
CA ILE A 13 6.96 1.68 1.77
C ILE A 13 6.89 3.21 1.88
N ILE A 14 6.02 3.75 2.74
CA ILE A 14 5.91 5.20 2.98
C ILE A 14 7.25 5.76 3.48
N THR A 15 7.87 5.08 4.44
CA THR A 15 9.16 5.49 5.01
C THR A 15 10.25 5.48 3.96
N GLU A 16 10.35 4.41 3.16
CA GLU A 16 11.38 4.29 2.14
C GLU A 16 11.21 5.33 1.01
N LEU A 17 9.99 5.52 0.52
CA LEU A 17 9.71 6.49 -0.55
C LEU A 17 9.99 7.93 -0.10
N ASN A 18 9.59 8.30 1.12
CA ASN A 18 9.91 9.61 1.68
C ASN A 18 11.42 9.81 1.83
N LYS A 19 12.15 8.80 2.31
CA LYS A 19 13.60 8.83 2.43
C LYS A 19 14.30 9.06 1.08
N ASN A 20 13.74 8.51 0.00
CA ASN A 20 14.29 8.61 -1.36
C ASN A 20 13.69 9.76 -2.18
N GLY A 21 12.96 10.70 -1.55
CA GLY A 21 12.41 11.88 -2.21
C GLY A 21 11.22 11.61 -3.15
N LYS A 22 10.67 10.39 -3.16
CA LYS A 22 9.50 9.99 -3.97
C LYS A 22 8.18 10.37 -3.28
N THR A 23 8.07 11.63 -2.89
CA THR A 23 6.98 12.14 -2.03
C THR A 23 5.60 11.98 -2.65
N GLN A 24 5.45 12.12 -3.97
CA GLN A 24 4.17 11.92 -4.65
C GLN A 24 3.67 10.48 -4.54
N SER A 25 4.55 9.50 -4.74
CA SER A 25 4.22 8.08 -4.52
C SER A 25 3.94 7.81 -3.05
N ALA A 26 4.71 8.40 -2.13
CA ALA A 26 4.47 8.26 -0.70
C ALA A 26 3.08 8.80 -0.30
N SER A 27 2.67 9.96 -0.84
CA SER A 27 1.34 10.55 -0.58
C SER A 27 0.19 9.62 -0.95
N PHE A 28 0.30 8.88 -2.07
CA PHE A 28 -0.68 7.86 -2.43
C PHE A 28 -0.82 6.85 -1.28
N PHE A 29 0.27 6.24 -0.81
CA PHE A 29 0.21 5.23 0.27
C PHE A 29 -0.25 5.81 1.61
N ILE A 30 0.16 7.04 1.95
CA ILE A 30 -0.26 7.73 3.17
C ILE A 30 -1.79 7.89 3.21
N SER A 31 -2.42 8.34 2.12
CA SER A 31 -3.88 8.51 2.09
C SER A 31 -4.63 7.19 2.33
N ARG A 32 -4.15 6.07 1.75
CA ARG A 32 -4.78 4.76 1.98
C ARG A 32 -4.49 4.22 3.39
N TYR A 33 -3.28 4.44 3.91
CA TYR A 33 -2.93 4.05 5.28
C TYR A 33 -3.86 4.72 6.30
N GLU A 34 -4.03 6.04 6.20
CA GLU A 34 -4.92 6.78 7.12
C GLU A 34 -6.37 6.33 6.98
N GLU A 35 -6.85 6.08 5.76
CA GLU A 35 -8.20 5.58 5.56
C GLU A 35 -8.43 4.20 6.17
N ILE A 36 -7.49 3.26 5.98
CA ILE A 36 -7.55 1.91 6.58
C ILE A 36 -7.48 2.01 8.10
N LYS A 37 -6.57 2.83 8.64
CA LYS A 37 -6.39 3.00 10.08
C LYS A 37 -7.63 3.61 10.75
N MET A 38 -8.27 4.57 10.10
CA MET A 38 -9.47 5.24 10.62
C MET A 38 -10.73 4.36 10.48
N LYS A 39 -10.92 3.69 9.34
CA LYS A 39 -12.16 2.96 9.04
C LYS A 39 -12.12 1.48 9.44
N GLY A 40 -10.94 0.88 9.55
CA GLY A 40 -10.77 -0.55 9.85
C GLY A 40 -11.63 -1.42 8.93
N SER A 41 -12.51 -2.25 9.52
CA SER A 41 -13.43 -3.12 8.77
C SER A 41 -14.46 -2.39 7.89
N HIS A 42 -14.63 -1.08 8.06
CA HIS A 42 -15.51 -0.25 7.24
C HIS A 42 -14.78 0.45 6.07
N VAL A 43 -13.50 0.13 5.84
CA VAL A 43 -12.76 0.68 4.70
C VAL A 43 -13.43 0.31 3.37
N SER A 44 -13.43 1.24 2.41
CA SER A 44 -13.97 0.96 1.09
C SER A 44 -13.18 -0.16 0.41
N ARG A 45 -13.90 -1.06 -0.29
CA ARG A 45 -13.26 -2.09 -1.12
C ARG A 45 -12.40 -1.51 -2.22
N GLU A 46 -12.71 -0.29 -2.65
CA GLU A 46 -11.92 0.42 -3.66
C GLU A 46 -10.50 0.68 -3.18
N VAL A 47 -10.31 1.05 -1.91
CA VAL A 47 -8.97 1.26 -1.32
C VAL A 47 -8.13 -0.01 -1.42
N ILE A 48 -8.71 -1.16 -1.06
CA ILE A 48 -8.03 -2.46 -1.14
C ILE A 48 -7.79 -2.87 -2.59
N LYS A 49 -8.72 -2.56 -3.49
CA LYS A 49 -8.57 -2.80 -4.94
C LYS A 49 -7.44 -1.97 -5.54
N GLU A 50 -7.34 -0.70 -5.18
CA GLU A 50 -6.27 0.19 -5.64
C GLU A 50 -4.90 -0.31 -5.15
N LEU A 51 -4.80 -0.70 -3.88
CA LEU A 51 -3.55 -1.26 -3.33
C LEU A 51 -3.17 -2.61 -3.96
N SER A 52 -4.15 -3.47 -4.27
CA SER A 52 -3.88 -4.76 -4.92
C SER A 52 -3.55 -4.67 -6.42
N THR A 53 -3.62 -3.49 -7.02
CA THR A 53 -3.38 -3.29 -8.48
C THR A 53 -2.32 -2.25 -8.79
N CYS A 54 -1.65 -1.66 -7.80
CA CYS A 54 -0.73 -0.54 -8.00
C CYS A 54 0.72 -0.94 -8.35
N ARG A 55 1.01 -2.20 -8.72
CA ARG A 55 2.38 -2.64 -9.10
C ARG A 55 3.01 -1.77 -10.18
N ALA A 56 2.23 -1.31 -11.16
CA ALA A 56 2.73 -0.47 -12.25
C ALA A 56 3.31 0.88 -11.77
N MET A 57 3.01 1.32 -10.54
CA MET A 57 3.57 2.54 -9.97
C MET A 57 5.09 2.51 -9.90
N SER A 58 5.71 1.35 -9.68
CA SER A 58 7.17 1.23 -9.61
C SER A 58 7.86 1.70 -10.90
N GLN A 59 7.24 1.44 -12.05
CA GLN A 59 7.78 1.76 -13.36
C GLN A 59 7.76 3.28 -13.61
N TYR A 60 6.64 3.94 -13.31
CA TYR A 60 6.49 5.38 -13.55
C TYR A 60 7.27 6.23 -12.54
N ALA A 61 7.43 5.74 -11.32
CA ALA A 61 8.13 6.45 -10.24
C ALA A 61 9.60 6.05 -10.08
N ASN A 62 10.14 5.24 -11.01
CA ASN A 62 11.53 4.78 -11.03
C ASN A 62 11.97 4.19 -9.67
N PHE A 63 11.22 3.20 -9.19
CA PHE A 63 11.52 2.52 -7.93
C PHE A 63 12.83 1.73 -8.06
N SER A 64 13.61 1.76 -6.99
CA SER A 64 14.73 0.84 -6.79
C SER A 64 14.21 -0.57 -6.48
N ILE A 65 15.07 -1.56 -6.64
CA ILE A 65 14.78 -2.97 -6.29
C ILE A 65 14.20 -3.10 -4.86
N LYS A 66 14.70 -2.29 -3.92
CA LYS A 66 14.20 -2.29 -2.54
C LYS A 66 12.77 -1.76 -2.45
N GLU A 67 12.47 -0.66 -3.14
CA GLU A 67 11.13 -0.07 -3.16
C GLU A 67 10.14 -0.97 -3.89
N GLU A 68 10.55 -1.66 -4.97
CA GLU A 68 9.76 -2.67 -5.66
C GLU A 68 9.38 -3.83 -4.73
N LYS A 69 10.34 -4.37 -3.97
CA LYS A 69 10.05 -5.43 -3.00
C LYS A 69 9.09 -4.97 -1.91
N LEU A 70 9.17 -3.71 -1.48
CA LEU A 70 8.22 -3.14 -0.52
C LEU A 70 6.83 -2.97 -1.13
N LEU A 71 6.75 -2.58 -2.41
CA LEU A 71 5.50 -2.50 -3.16
C LEU A 71 4.85 -3.86 -3.31
N ASP A 72 5.63 -4.90 -3.61
CA ASP A 72 5.10 -6.26 -3.72
C ASP A 72 4.45 -6.73 -2.41
N ASN A 73 5.06 -6.47 -1.26
CA ASN A 73 4.46 -6.80 0.04
C ASN A 73 3.11 -6.10 0.23
N VAL A 74 3.00 -4.81 -0.11
CA VAL A 74 1.74 -4.06 -0.01
C VAL A 74 0.67 -4.68 -0.91
N VAL A 75 1.04 -5.03 -2.14
CA VAL A 75 0.12 -5.60 -3.12
C VAL A 75 -0.34 -6.99 -2.69
N ASP A 76 0.58 -7.83 -2.19
CA ASP A 76 0.26 -9.19 -1.75
C ASP A 76 -0.63 -9.18 -0.51
N ASP A 77 -0.33 -8.35 0.49
CA ASP A 77 -1.19 -8.16 1.67
C ASP A 77 -2.59 -7.66 1.28
N ALA A 78 -2.68 -6.76 0.29
CA ALA A 78 -3.95 -6.25 -0.22
C ALA A 78 -4.73 -7.32 -1.02
N ILE A 79 -4.06 -8.18 -1.77
CA ILE A 79 -4.69 -9.32 -2.48
C ILE A 79 -5.26 -10.33 -1.47
N GLU A 80 -4.50 -10.65 -0.43
CA GLU A 80 -4.97 -11.54 0.64
C GLU A 80 -6.24 -10.97 1.27
N LEU A 81 -6.24 -9.69 1.66
CA LEU A 81 -7.43 -9.03 2.20
C LEU A 81 -8.60 -9.02 1.21
N LYS A 82 -8.35 -8.76 -0.06
CA LYS A 82 -9.38 -8.79 -1.11
C LYS A 82 -10.06 -10.15 -1.23
N SER A 83 -9.33 -11.25 -1.04
CA SER A 83 -9.88 -12.62 -1.10
C SER A 83 -10.82 -12.97 0.06
N ILE A 84 -10.78 -12.19 1.15
CA ILE A 84 -11.56 -12.42 2.38
C ILE A 84 -12.74 -11.44 2.47
N ILE A 85 -12.80 -10.43 1.59
CA ILE A 85 -13.89 -9.46 1.49
C ILE A 85 -15.02 -10.08 0.62
N PRO A 86 -16.23 -10.39 1.16
CA PRO A 86 -17.28 -11.18 0.49
C PRO A 86 -17.84 -10.59 -0.81
#